data_AF-A0A7K1S3P3-F1
#
_entry.id   AF-A0A7K1S3P3-F1
#
_cell.length_a   1.000
_cell.length_b   1.000
_cell.length_c   1.000
_cell.angle_alpha   90.00
_cell.angle_beta   90.00
_cell.angle_gamma   90.00
#
_symmetry.space_group_name_H-M   'P 1'
#
loop_
_entity.id
_entity.type
_entity.pdbx_description
1 polymer ?
#
loop_
_entity_poly.entity_id
_entity_poly.type
_entity_poly.pdbx_seq_one_letter_code
_entity_poly.pdbx_strand_id
1 'polypeptide(L)'
;MNRADKIRVLQDAFLGNDGSLRKVQRDRRMKSMPFKEALGVVDIRELHPGFLDLPIVDTEILIDSGRRAKHEPLRNYLERYKQVDPQQQHRFGAAAGTIDVDDKSFDHLPLTHIRLVNDSSWCFTQHPVTVGKLREYFLKTAESTKLSFLTLWFDCNTTGIYFPNKRNDPNLS
;
A
#
# COMPACT_ATOMS: atom_id res chain seq x y z
N MET A 1 -29.58 -6.27 -1.36
CA MET A 1 -30.10 -6.15 -2.74
C MET A 1 -31.26 -7.12 -2.90
N ASN A 2 -32.44 -6.61 -3.22
CA ASN A 2 -33.66 -7.43 -3.30
C ASN A 2 -33.72 -8.20 -4.63
N ARG A 3 -34.76 -9.02 -4.82
CA ARG A 3 -34.93 -9.83 -6.04
C ARG A 3 -35.16 -8.96 -7.29
N ALA A 4 -35.93 -7.88 -7.16
CA ALA A 4 -36.23 -6.98 -8.28
C ALA A 4 -34.98 -6.25 -8.78
N ASP A 5 -34.12 -5.79 -7.87
CA ASP A 5 -32.83 -5.17 -8.19
C ASP A 5 -31.92 -6.11 -8.98
N LYS A 6 -31.86 -7.40 -8.59
CA LYS A 6 -31.07 -8.41 -9.30
C LYS A 6 -31.56 -8.65 -10.72
N ILE A 7 -32.88 -8.71 -10.91
CA ILE A 7 -33.49 -8.89 -12.23
C ILE A 7 -33.18 -7.69 -13.12
N ARG A 8 -33.31 -6.46 -12.60
CA ARG A 8 -32.98 -5.24 -13.34
C ARG A 8 -31.51 -5.20 -13.78
N VAL A 9 -30.57 -5.52 -12.88
CA VAL A 9 -29.13 -5.55 -13.21
C VAL A 9 -28.82 -6.56 -14.32
N LEU A 10 -29.50 -7.71 -14.33
CA LEU A 10 -29.34 -8.72 -15.38
C LEU A 10 -29.97 -8.25 -16.70
N GLN A 11 -31.15 -7.64 -16.65
CA GLN A 11 -31.81 -7.07 -17.83
C GLN A 11 -30.96 -5.97 -18.47
N ASP A 12 -30.38 -5.07 -17.68
CA ASP A 12 -29.48 -4.03 -18.16
C ASP A 12 -28.25 -4.64 -18.87
N ALA A 13 -27.67 -5.70 -18.32
CA ALA A 13 -26.55 -6.41 -18.93
C ALA A 13 -26.93 -7.09 -20.26
N PHE A 14 -28.11 -7.72 -20.33
CA PHE A 14 -28.62 -8.29 -21.59
C PHE A 14 -28.84 -7.23 -22.69
N LEU A 15 -29.10 -5.98 -22.30
CA LEU A 15 -29.21 -4.83 -23.20
C LEU A 15 -27.85 -4.18 -23.53
N GLY A 16 -26.74 -4.80 -23.14
CA GLY A 16 -25.37 -4.31 -23.37
C GLY A 16 -24.90 -3.27 -22.36
N ASN A 17 -25.69 -2.94 -21.34
CA ASN A 17 -25.33 -2.01 -20.28
C ASN A 17 -24.77 -2.74 -19.05
N ASP A 18 -23.54 -3.24 -19.19
CA ASP A 18 -22.88 -4.07 -18.18
C ASP A 18 -22.37 -3.32 -16.94
N GLY A 19 -22.51 -1.99 -16.88
CA GLY A 19 -21.93 -1.18 -15.81
C GLY A 19 -22.39 -1.62 -14.41
N SER A 20 -23.70 -1.85 -14.26
CA SER A 20 -24.29 -2.32 -13.01
C SER A 20 -23.84 -3.74 -12.64
N LEU A 21 -23.70 -4.63 -13.63
CA LEU A 21 -23.24 -5.99 -13.42
C LEU A 21 -21.77 -6.03 -12.99
N ARG A 22 -20.91 -5.27 -13.66
CA ARG A 22 -19.48 -5.12 -13.30
C ARG A 22 -19.30 -4.56 -11.89
N LYS A 23 -20.13 -3.59 -11.49
CA LYS A 23 -20.14 -3.06 -10.12
C LYS A 23 -20.49 -4.14 -9.10
N VAL A 24 -21.55 -4.92 -9.33
CA VAL A 24 -21.95 -6.00 -8.43
C VAL A 24 -20.88 -7.08 -8.32
N GLN A 25 -20.23 -7.44 -9.43
CA GLN A 25 -19.13 -8.41 -9.43
C GLN A 25 -17.91 -7.89 -8.65
N ARG A 26 -17.54 -6.63 -8.84
CA ARG A 26 -16.46 -5.97 -8.09
C ARG A 26 -16.74 -5.96 -6.59
N ASP A 27 -17.95 -5.56 -6.18
CA ASP A 27 -18.34 -5.51 -4.76
C ASP A 27 -18.29 -6.91 -4.12
N ARG A 28 -18.69 -7.95 -4.86
CA ARG A 28 -18.58 -9.34 -4.38
C ARG A 28 -17.12 -9.76 -4.24
N ARG A 29 -16.28 -9.48 -5.25
CA ARG A 29 -14.85 -9.82 -5.22
C ARG A 29 -14.15 -9.15 -4.04
N MET A 30 -14.41 -7.86 -3.82
CA MET A 30 -13.89 -7.12 -2.68
C MET A 30 -14.26 -7.75 -1.33
N LYS A 31 -15.53 -8.19 -1.17
CA LYS A 31 -15.99 -8.84 0.08
C LYS A 31 -15.36 -10.21 0.33
N SER A 32 -14.89 -10.89 -0.70
CA SER A 32 -14.22 -12.20 -0.59
C SER A 32 -12.71 -12.09 -0.44
N MET A 33 -12.13 -10.90 -0.57
CA MET A 33 -10.68 -10.72 -0.49
C MET A 33 -10.20 -10.78 0.97
N PRO A 34 -9.09 -11.48 1.25
CA PRO A 34 -8.59 -11.67 2.62
C PRO A 34 -8.05 -10.38 3.25
N PHE A 35 -7.63 -9.41 2.42
CA PHE A 35 -7.04 -8.15 2.87
C PHE A 35 -7.76 -6.96 2.23
N LYS A 36 -7.81 -5.84 2.93
CA LYS A 36 -8.27 -4.55 2.37
C LYS A 36 -7.17 -3.87 1.58
N GLU A 37 -5.99 -3.78 2.18
CA GLU A 37 -4.87 -2.98 1.69
C GLU A 37 -3.55 -3.73 1.93
N ALA A 38 -2.56 -3.47 1.08
CA ALA A 38 -1.20 -3.94 1.25
C ALA A 38 -0.23 -2.80 0.95
N LEU A 39 0.62 -2.47 1.92
CA LEU A 39 1.57 -1.37 1.85
C LEU A 39 2.98 -1.93 2.03
N GLY A 40 3.89 -1.58 1.13
CA GLY A 40 5.31 -1.86 1.34
C GLY A 40 5.88 -0.87 2.33
N VAL A 41 6.69 -1.33 3.29
CA VAL A 41 7.40 -0.46 4.22
C VAL A 41 8.89 -0.60 3.99
N VAL A 42 9.57 0.53 3.95
CA VAL A 42 11.00 0.64 3.70
C VAL A 42 11.64 1.50 4.77
N ASP A 43 12.59 0.91 5.50
CA ASP A 43 13.45 1.63 6.42
C ASP A 43 14.41 2.51 5.61
N ILE A 44 14.32 3.82 5.78
CA ILE A 44 15.18 4.75 5.05
C ILE A 44 16.66 4.64 5.42
N ARG A 45 16.99 4.01 6.56
CA ARG A 45 18.37 3.73 7.00
C ARG A 45 18.99 2.55 6.25
N GLU A 46 18.16 1.64 5.75
CA GLU A 46 18.57 0.45 4.98
C GLU A 46 18.08 0.52 3.53
N LEU A 47 17.91 1.74 3.01
CA LEU A 47 17.31 1.97 1.71
C LEU A 47 18.17 1.45 0.57
N HIS A 48 17.57 0.60 -0.28
CA HIS A 48 18.21 0.18 -1.52
C HIS A 48 18.29 1.33 -2.55
N PRO A 49 19.44 1.57 -3.23
CA PRO A 49 19.62 2.68 -4.17
C PRO A 49 18.60 2.73 -5.32
N GLY A 50 18.01 1.59 -5.68
CA GLY A 50 16.96 1.49 -6.70
C GLY A 50 15.69 2.29 -6.40
N PHE A 51 15.47 2.76 -5.17
CA PHE A 51 14.34 3.61 -4.81
C PHE A 51 14.62 5.12 -4.92
N LEU A 52 15.87 5.56 -5.12
CA LEU A 52 16.28 6.96 -4.94
C LEU A 52 15.54 7.95 -5.85
N ASP A 53 15.18 7.52 -7.06
CA ASP A 53 14.51 8.35 -8.04
C ASP A 53 12.98 8.17 -8.04
N LEU A 54 12.45 7.37 -7.10
CA LEU A 54 11.01 7.20 -6.95
C LEU A 54 10.38 8.54 -6.52
N PRO A 55 9.33 8.99 -7.21
CA PRO A 55 8.59 10.17 -6.78
C PRO A 55 7.81 9.86 -5.50
N ILE A 56 7.99 10.70 -4.49
CA ILE A 56 7.33 10.58 -3.19
C ILE A 56 6.60 11.85 -2.82
N VAL A 57 5.70 11.73 -1.85
CA VAL A 57 5.04 12.82 -1.13
C VAL A 57 5.40 12.71 0.34
N ASP A 58 5.88 13.82 0.91
CA ASP A 58 6.12 13.94 2.35
C ASP A 58 4.78 13.94 3.12
N THR A 59 4.62 13.01 4.05
CA THR A 59 3.35 12.80 4.76
C THR A 59 3.06 13.87 5.81
N GLU A 60 4.07 14.59 6.30
CA GLU A 60 3.86 15.73 7.20
C GLU A 60 3.26 16.94 6.46
N ILE A 61 3.61 17.12 5.18
CA ILE A 61 3.05 18.18 4.33
C ILE A 61 1.55 17.96 4.06
N LEU A 62 1.06 16.72 4.16
CA LEU A 62 -0.37 16.39 4.00
C LEU A 62 -1.20 16.74 5.24
N ILE A 63 -0.57 16.74 6.43
CA ILE A 63 -1.25 17.01 7.70
C ILE A 63 -1.29 18.52 7.98
N ASP A 64 -0.26 19.25 7.54
CA ASP A 64 -0.14 20.68 7.81
C ASP A 64 -0.49 21.55 6.59
N SER A 65 -1.72 22.08 6.58
CA SER A 65 -2.08 23.37 5.98
C SER A 65 -2.15 23.51 4.44
N GLY A 66 -3.07 22.83 3.75
CA GLY A 66 -3.63 23.31 2.47
C GLY A 66 -2.65 23.56 1.31
N ARG A 67 -1.39 23.14 1.43
CA ARG A 67 -0.38 23.18 0.36
C ARG A 67 -0.60 21.97 -0.53
N ARG A 68 -0.52 22.18 -1.85
CA ARG A 68 -0.55 21.06 -2.80
C ARG A 68 0.59 20.11 -2.48
N ALA A 69 0.27 18.83 -2.30
CA ALA A 69 1.25 17.76 -2.22
C ALA A 69 2.21 17.90 -3.40
N LYS A 70 3.49 18.21 -3.10
CA LYS A 70 4.52 18.33 -4.12
C LYS A 70 5.24 17.00 -4.17
N HIS A 71 5.23 16.38 -5.35
CA HIS A 71 6.05 15.21 -5.59
C HIS A 71 7.51 15.63 -5.72
N GLU A 72 8.40 14.88 -5.11
CA GLU A 72 9.84 15.01 -5.30
C GLU A 72 10.52 13.64 -5.33
N PRO A 73 11.72 13.54 -5.92
CA PRO A 73 12.51 12.31 -5.84
C PRO A 73 12.88 11.98 -4.39
N LEU A 74 12.83 10.69 -4.02
CA LEU A 74 13.17 10.20 -2.69
C LEU A 74 14.57 10.67 -2.23
N ARG A 75 15.55 10.75 -3.14
CA ARG A 75 16.89 11.28 -2.84
C ARG A 75 16.85 12.65 -2.15
N ASN A 76 15.96 13.56 -2.54
CA ASN A 76 15.90 14.91 -1.98
C ASN A 76 15.38 14.89 -0.54
N TYR A 77 14.41 14.02 -0.27
CA TYR A 77 13.90 13.78 1.07
C TYR A 77 14.97 13.16 1.98
N LEU A 78 15.78 12.23 1.47
CA LEU A 78 16.91 11.67 2.21
C LEU A 78 18.00 12.69 2.49
N GLU A 79 18.30 13.60 1.56
CA GLU A 79 19.26 14.68 1.81
C GLU A 79 18.78 15.59 2.95
N ARG A 80 17.48 15.88 3.03
CA ARG A 80 16.91 16.59 4.19
C ARG A 80 17.02 15.77 5.46
N TYR A 81 16.71 14.47 5.43
CA TYR A 81 16.85 13.58 6.58
C TYR A 81 18.27 13.59 7.16
N LYS A 82 19.29 13.54 6.29
CA LYS A 82 20.72 13.58 6.70
C LYS A 82 21.13 14.90 7.36
N GLN A 83 20.44 15.99 7.08
CA GLN A 83 20.69 17.30 7.69
C GLN A 83 20.06 17.44 9.08
N VAL A 84 19.12 16.56 9.43
CA VAL A 84 18.50 16.55 10.76
C VAL A 84 19.46 15.97 11.77
N ASP A 85 19.54 16.62 12.93
CA ASP A 85 20.27 16.14 14.10
C ASP A 85 19.88 14.67 14.37
N PRO A 86 20.85 13.73 14.45
CA PRO A 86 20.58 12.33 14.77
C PRO A 86 19.67 12.12 15.98
N GLN A 87 19.73 12.99 16.99
CA GLN A 87 18.86 12.91 18.17
C GLN A 87 17.40 13.24 17.86
N GLN A 88 17.14 13.97 16.77
CA GLN A 88 15.81 14.42 16.34
C GLN A 88 15.27 13.64 15.13
N GLN A 89 16.08 12.77 14.53
CA GLN A 89 15.69 11.97 13.36
C GLN A 89 14.45 11.10 13.58
N HIS A 90 14.17 10.67 14.81
CA HIS A 90 12.93 9.94 15.16
C HIS A 90 11.64 10.75 14.97
N ARG A 91 11.76 12.09 14.88
CA ARG A 91 10.66 13.02 14.60
C ARG A 91 10.59 13.44 13.14
N PHE A 92 11.48 12.91 12.30
CA PHE A 92 11.43 13.19 10.88
C PHE A 92 10.21 12.48 10.29
N GLY A 93 9.32 13.25 9.65
CA GLY A 93 8.11 12.73 9.02
C GLY A 93 8.38 11.61 8.04
N ALA A 94 7.40 10.76 7.80
CA ALA A 94 7.51 9.71 6.79
C ALA A 94 7.20 10.24 5.38
N ALA A 95 7.56 9.47 4.35
CA ALA A 95 7.17 9.74 2.98
C ALA A 95 6.41 8.56 2.36
N ALA A 96 5.52 8.85 1.43
CA ALA A 96 4.80 7.84 0.66
C ALA A 96 5.18 7.93 -0.82
N GLY A 97 5.56 6.81 -1.42
CA GLY A 97 5.78 6.67 -2.85
C GLY A 97 4.80 5.69 -3.48
N THR A 98 4.66 5.76 -4.80
CA THR A 98 3.83 4.81 -5.55
C THR A 98 4.62 4.20 -6.71
N ILE A 99 4.38 2.91 -6.95
CA ILE A 99 4.93 2.17 -8.10
C ILE A 99 3.75 1.66 -8.91
N ASP A 100 3.79 1.75 -10.23
CA ASP A 100 2.75 1.18 -11.08
C ASP A 100 2.61 -0.34 -10.83
N VAL A 101 1.37 -0.84 -10.77
CA VAL A 101 1.09 -2.27 -10.56
C VAL A 101 1.59 -3.15 -11.72
N ASP A 102 1.86 -2.58 -12.88
CA ASP A 102 2.39 -3.32 -14.03
C ASP A 102 3.91 -3.15 -14.20
N ASP A 103 4.54 -2.18 -13.51
CA ASP A 103 5.99 -1.98 -13.57
C ASP A 103 6.74 -2.98 -12.68
N LYS A 104 7.21 -4.07 -13.32
CA LYS A 104 7.98 -5.14 -12.68
C LYS A 104 9.46 -4.82 -12.49
N SER A 105 9.94 -3.68 -12.96
CA SER A 105 11.36 -3.31 -12.83
C SER A 105 11.78 -3.20 -11.36
N PHE A 106 10.84 -2.86 -10.47
CA PHE A 106 11.04 -2.77 -9.03
C PHE A 106 10.94 -4.11 -8.28
N ASP A 107 10.49 -5.22 -8.91
CA ASP A 107 10.08 -6.45 -8.19
C ASP A 107 11.19 -7.09 -7.34
N HIS A 108 12.44 -6.90 -7.73
CA HIS A 108 13.62 -7.43 -7.04
C HIS A 108 14.05 -6.59 -5.84
N LEU A 109 13.52 -5.37 -5.69
CA LEU A 109 13.95 -4.46 -4.65
C LEU A 109 13.45 -4.91 -3.28
N PRO A 110 14.33 -4.86 -2.24
CA PRO A 110 13.98 -5.32 -0.91
C PRO A 110 13.03 -4.32 -0.24
N LEU A 111 12.11 -4.86 0.55
CA LEU A 111 11.29 -4.11 1.50
C LEU A 111 11.67 -4.56 2.90
N THR A 112 11.47 -3.69 3.88
CA THR A 112 11.55 -4.04 5.29
C THR A 112 10.42 -5.05 5.56
N HIS A 113 9.17 -4.64 5.44
CA HIS A 113 8.05 -5.56 5.57
C HIS A 113 6.87 -5.10 4.72
N ILE A 114 5.85 -5.94 4.62
CA ILE A 114 4.56 -5.57 4.04
C ILE A 114 3.56 -5.45 5.17
N ARG A 115 2.89 -4.30 5.25
CA ARG A 115 1.74 -4.11 6.13
C ARG A 115 0.49 -4.55 5.40
N LEU A 116 -0.21 -5.52 5.95
CA LEU A 116 -1.51 -5.98 5.46
C LEU A 116 -2.60 -5.44 6.38
N VAL A 117 -3.59 -4.76 5.81
CA VAL A 117 -4.70 -4.15 6.57
C VAL A 117 -5.97 -4.95 6.33
N ASN A 118 -6.69 -5.26 7.41
CA ASN A 118 -7.99 -5.91 7.42
C ASN A 118 -9.07 -4.98 8.01
N ASP A 119 -10.31 -5.45 8.12
CA ASP A 119 -11.44 -4.66 8.63
C ASP A 119 -11.20 -4.00 10.00
N SER A 120 -10.49 -4.67 10.90
CA SER A 120 -10.31 -4.20 12.28
C SER A 120 -8.90 -4.44 12.83
N SER A 121 -7.95 -4.83 11.97
CA SER A 121 -6.59 -5.14 12.38
C SER A 121 -5.62 -4.92 11.23
N TRP A 122 -4.33 -4.94 11.56
CA TRP A 122 -3.26 -5.02 10.58
C TRP A 122 -2.22 -6.01 11.07
N CYS A 123 -1.44 -6.57 10.15
CA CYS A 123 -0.29 -7.40 10.46
C CYS A 123 0.88 -7.06 9.53
N PHE A 124 2.06 -7.53 9.90
CA PHE A 124 3.27 -7.41 9.10
C PHE A 124 3.74 -8.78 8.64
N THR A 125 4.25 -8.86 7.40
CA THR A 125 4.95 -10.06 6.94
C THR A 125 6.29 -10.20 7.64
N GLN A 126 6.79 -11.43 7.78
CA GLN A 126 8.15 -11.68 8.26
C GLN A 126 9.18 -11.35 7.15
N HIS A 127 10.38 -10.96 7.57
CA HIS A 127 11.49 -10.56 6.69
C HIS A 127 12.27 -11.78 6.12
N PRO A 128 12.96 -11.64 4.97
CA PRO A 128 12.94 -10.51 4.03
C PRO A 128 11.87 -10.67 2.95
N VAL A 129 11.30 -9.54 2.50
CA VAL A 129 10.30 -9.48 1.41
C VAL A 129 10.72 -8.50 0.33
N THR A 130 10.13 -8.61 -0.86
CA THR A 130 10.43 -7.74 -2.01
C THR A 130 9.18 -7.01 -2.52
N VAL A 131 9.37 -6.02 -3.38
CA VAL A 131 8.26 -5.36 -4.10
C VAL A 131 7.45 -6.37 -4.92
N GLY A 132 8.09 -7.38 -5.51
CA GLY A 132 7.38 -8.46 -6.21
C GLY A 132 6.42 -9.19 -5.27
N LYS A 133 6.85 -9.46 -4.02
CA LYS A 133 5.97 -10.06 -3.01
C LYS A 133 4.85 -9.12 -2.58
N LEU A 134 5.13 -7.82 -2.44
CA LEU A 134 4.10 -6.81 -2.20
C LEU A 134 3.04 -6.82 -3.30
N ARG A 135 3.45 -6.92 -4.57
CA ARG A 135 2.53 -7.02 -5.72
C ARG A 135 1.61 -8.23 -5.62
N GLU A 136 2.15 -9.40 -5.27
CA GLU A 136 1.34 -10.60 -5.05
C GLU A 136 0.30 -10.42 -3.96
N TYR A 137 0.65 -9.75 -2.85
CA TYR A 137 -0.30 -9.44 -1.78
C TYR A 137 -1.32 -8.39 -2.21
N PHE A 138 -0.88 -7.33 -2.89
CA PHE A 138 -1.74 -6.28 -3.42
C PHE A 138 -2.83 -6.87 -4.32
N LEU A 139 -2.50 -7.76 -5.25
CA LEU A 139 -3.49 -8.40 -6.13
C LEU A 139 -4.55 -9.25 -5.38
N LYS A 140 -4.32 -9.54 -4.10
CA LYS A 140 -5.26 -10.23 -3.20
C LYS A 140 -6.04 -9.25 -2.32
N THR A 141 -5.84 -7.94 -2.43
CA THR A 141 -6.52 -6.92 -1.61
C THR A 141 -7.72 -6.33 -2.32
N ALA A 142 -8.69 -5.83 -1.53
CA ALA A 142 -9.83 -5.08 -2.05
C ALA A 142 -9.41 -3.82 -2.81
N GLU A 143 -8.32 -3.16 -2.41
CA GLU A 143 -7.75 -2.00 -3.09
C GLU A 143 -7.28 -2.27 -4.52
N SER A 144 -6.77 -3.47 -4.83
CA SER A 144 -6.37 -3.79 -6.22
C SER A 144 -7.51 -3.73 -7.23
N THR A 145 -8.76 -3.78 -6.75
CA THR A 145 -9.93 -3.56 -7.63
C THR A 145 -10.15 -2.08 -7.94
N LYS A 146 -9.47 -1.16 -7.25
CA LYS A 146 -9.65 0.30 -7.29
C LYS A 146 -8.40 1.05 -7.75
N LEU A 147 -7.23 0.59 -7.35
CA LEU A 147 -5.96 1.25 -7.58
C LEU A 147 -5.12 0.44 -8.57
N SER A 148 -4.32 1.15 -9.36
CA SER A 148 -3.35 0.58 -10.31
C SER A 148 -1.90 0.82 -9.88
N PHE A 149 -1.67 1.03 -8.58
CA PHE A 149 -0.35 1.28 -8.03
C PHE A 149 -0.17 0.59 -6.68
N LEU A 150 1.06 0.19 -6.41
CA LEU A 150 1.54 -0.24 -5.11
C LEU A 150 1.96 1.00 -4.32
N THR A 151 1.64 1.03 -3.04
CA THR A 151 2.06 2.12 -2.14
C THR A 151 3.26 1.66 -1.32
N LEU A 152 4.29 2.49 -1.29
CA LEU A 152 5.47 2.34 -0.44
C LEU A 152 5.49 3.42 0.63
N TRP A 153 5.81 3.03 1.85
CA TRP A 153 5.97 3.90 3.00
C TRP A 153 7.45 3.91 3.40
N PHE A 154 8.07 5.07 3.32
CA PHE A 154 9.46 5.31 3.70
C PHE A 154 9.48 5.94 5.10
N ASP A 155 9.97 5.20 6.08
CA ASP A 155 9.97 5.60 7.49
C ASP A 155 11.31 5.26 8.14
N CYS A 156 11.77 6.10 9.06
CA CYS A 156 12.98 5.90 9.86
C CYS A 156 12.73 5.16 11.19
N ASN A 157 11.47 4.95 11.58
CA ASN A 157 11.08 4.36 12.87
C ASN A 157 10.63 2.89 12.77
N THR A 158 10.87 2.23 11.63
CA THR A 158 10.41 0.86 11.37
C THR A 158 11.00 -0.19 12.32
N THR A 159 12.16 0.08 12.95
CA THR A 159 12.77 -0.80 13.97
C THR A 159 12.03 -0.82 15.31
N GLY A 160 11.09 0.11 15.54
CA GLY A 160 10.31 0.23 16.77
C GLY A 160 8.93 -0.42 16.70
N ILE A 161 8.58 -1.07 15.58
CA ILE A 161 7.29 -1.74 15.44
C ILE A 161 7.30 -3.00 16.32
N TYR A 162 6.88 -2.82 17.57
CA TYR A 162 6.42 -3.88 18.44
C TYR A 162 5.47 -4.77 17.65
N PHE A 163 5.86 -6.01 17.38
CA PHE A 163 4.91 -7.06 17.06
C PHE A 163 4.06 -7.24 18.33
N PRO A 164 2.77 -6.83 18.38
CA PRO A 164 1.93 -7.28 19.46
C PRO A 164 1.89 -8.80 19.36
N ASN A 165 2.52 -9.43 20.35
CA ASN A 165 2.64 -10.87 20.43
C ASN A 165 1.23 -11.50 20.34
N LYS A 166 1.11 -12.48 19.43
CA LYS A 166 0.12 -13.56 19.40
C LYS A 166 -1.33 -13.21 19.00
N ARG A 167 -1.63 -13.42 17.72
CA ARG A 167 -2.45 -14.59 17.34
C ARG A 167 -1.79 -15.29 16.15
N ASN A 168 -1.26 -16.48 16.41
CA ASN A 168 -1.00 -17.46 15.35
C ASN A 168 -2.34 -17.69 14.66
N ASP A 169 -2.48 -17.24 13.42
CA ASP A 169 -3.54 -17.73 12.55
C ASP A 169 -2.98 -18.98 11.84
N PRO A 170 -3.48 -20.19 12.15
CA PRO A 170 -2.95 -21.43 11.57
C PRO A 170 -3.26 -21.58 10.07
N ASN A 171 -3.95 -20.62 9.45
CA ASN A 171 -4.44 -20.72 8.07
C ASN A 171 -3.58 -20.02 7.00
N LEU A 172 -2.35 -19.63 7.33
CA LEU A 172 -1.39 -19.07 6.37
C LEU A 172 -0.21 -20.02 6.17
N SER A 173 -0.53 -21.27 5.79
CA SER A 173 0.41 -22.24 5.19
C SER A 173 0.25 -22.21 3.67
#